data_AF-K1ZFK0-F1
#
_entry.id   AF-K1ZFK0-F1
#
_cell.length_a   1.000
_cell.length_b   1.000
_cell.length_c   1.000
_cell.angle_alpha   90.00
_cell.angle_beta   90.00
_cell.angle_gamma   90.00
#
_symmetry.space_group_name_H-M   'P 1'
#
loop_
_entity.id
_entity.type
_entity.pdbx_description
1 polymer ?
#
loop_
_entity_poly.entity_id
_entity_poly.type
_entity_poly.pdbx_seq_one_letter_code
_entity_poly.pdbx_strand_id
1 'polypeptide(L)' 'MTLAIEPIIGLNTGNTKTMSDNWTILTEDGSLAVQVEHTVLVTTRGNEILTLSSQF' A
#
# COMPACT_ATOMS: atom_id res chain seq x y z
N MET A 1 -5.09 14.12 12.60
CA MET A 1 -5.61 13.33 11.45
C MET A 1 -4.76 12.09 11.34
N THR A 2 -5.35 10.92 11.10
CA THR A 2 -4.62 9.66 10.95
C THR A 2 -4.96 9.05 9.60
N LEU A 3 -3.94 8.62 8.85
CA LEU A 3 -4.07 8.12 7.48
C LEU A 3 -3.27 6.83 7.32
N ALA A 4 -3.74 5.94 6.45
CA ALA A 4 -2.89 4.90 5.88
C ALA A 4 -2.13 5.45 4.68
N ILE A 5 -0.84 5.17 4.61
CA ILE A 5 -0.01 5.38 3.44
C ILE A 5 0.37 3.99 2.94
N GLU A 6 -0.26 3.54 1.86
CA GLU A 6 -0.31 2.14 1.43
C GLU A 6 -0.02 1.94 -0.08
N PRO A 7 1.13 2.40 -0.61
CA PRO A 7 1.39 2.29 -2.04
C PRO A 7 1.49 0.83 -2.49
N ILE A 8 0.87 0.54 -3.64
CA ILE A 8 1.01 -0.71 -4.39
C ILE A 8 1.77 -0.39 -5.67
N ILE A 9 2.89 -1.07 -5.91
CA ILE A 9 3.75 -0.85 -7.08
C ILE A 9 3.80 -2.13 -7.91
N GLY A 10 3.34 -2.04 -9.17
CA GLY A 10 3.50 -3.09 -10.16
C GLY A 10 4.86 -3.00 -10.85
N LEU A 11 5.48 -4.15 -11.14
CA LEU A 11 6.84 -4.21 -11.73
C LEU A 11 6.91 -3.58 -13.13
N ASN A 12 5.85 -3.73 -13.94
CA ASN A 12 5.85 -3.33 -15.36
C ASN A 12 4.67 -2.40 -15.73
N THR A 13 3.51 -2.59 -15.10
CA THR A 13 2.30 -1.78 -15.34
C THR A 13 1.58 -1.47 -14.03
N GLY A 14 0.87 -0.33 -13.99
CA GLY A 14 -0.06 0.01 -12.92
C GLY A 14 -1.50 -0.42 -13.21
N ASN A 15 -1.78 -0.99 -14.38
CA ASN A 15 -3.13 -1.44 -14.72
C ASN A 15 -3.50 -2.72 -13.97
N THR A 16 -4.76 -2.83 -13.58
CA THR A 16 -5.28 -3.92 -12.77
C THR A 16 -6.58 -4.49 -13.31
N LYS A 17 -6.88 -5.74 -12.93
CA LYS A 17 -8.19 -6.38 -13.13
C LYS A 17 -8.69 -6.99 -11.83
N THR A 18 -9.99 -6.85 -11.58
CA THR A 18 -10.68 -7.52 -10.49
C THR A 18 -11.15 -8.90 -10.94
N MET A 19 -10.90 -9.92 -10.14
CA MET A 19 -11.28 -11.30 -10.42
C MET A 19 -12.77 -11.55 -10.16
N SER A 20 -13.26 -12.73 -10.56
CA SER A 20 -14.68 -13.11 -10.43
C SER A 20 -15.17 -13.25 -8.98
N ASP A 21 -14.26 -13.30 -8.01
CA ASP A 21 -14.59 -13.24 -6.57
C ASP A 21 -14.93 -11.81 -6.09
N ASN A 22 -14.75 -10.79 -6.93
CA ASN A 22 -14.93 -9.37 -6.64
C ASN A 22 -13.99 -8.80 -5.57
N TRP A 23 -12.90 -9.50 -5.24
CA TRP A 23 -11.94 -9.09 -4.21
C TRP A 23 -10.50 -9.14 -4.71
N THR A 24 -10.10 -10.22 -5.37
CA THR A 24 -8.71 -10.40 -5.80
C THR A 24 -8.41 -9.45 -6.95
N ILE A 25 -7.38 -8.61 -6.78
CA ILE A 25 -6.86 -7.72 -7.81
C ILE A 25 -5.55 -8.28 -8.32
N LEU A 26 -5.45 -8.46 -9.64
CA LEU A 26 -4.21 -8.83 -10.32
C LEU A 26 -3.72 -7.68 -11.19
N THR A 27 -2.42 -7.60 -11.41
CA THR A 27 -1.86 -6.82 -12.52
C THR A 27 -2.42 -7.36 -13.85
N GLU A 28 -2.80 -6.47 -14.77
CA GLU A 28 -3.38 -6.92 -16.05
C GLU A 28 -2.42 -7.79 -16.86
N ASP A 29 -1.12 -7.53 -16.75
CA ASP A 29 -0.04 -8.24 -17.45
C ASP A 29 0.47 -9.48 -16.72
N GLY A 30 -0.01 -9.75 -15.50
CA GLY A 30 0.43 -10.88 -14.67
C GLY A 30 1.82 -10.71 -14.04
N SER A 31 2.43 -9.52 -14.14
CA SER A 31 3.71 -9.22 -13.50
C SER A 31 3.57 -9.13 -11.98
N LEU A 32 4.68 -9.27 -11.25
CA LEU A 32 4.71 -9.11 -9.79
C LEU A 32 4.30 -7.68 -9.37
N ALA A 33 3.72 -7.59 -8.18
CA ALA A 33 3.48 -6.33 -7.49
C ALA A 33 3.92 -6.44 -6.03
N VAL A 34 4.21 -5.30 -5.41
CA VAL A 34 4.54 -5.21 -3.99
C VAL A 34 3.67 -4.13 -3.34
N GLN A 35 3.31 -4.36 -2.09
CA GLN A 35 2.63 -3.38 -1.25
C GLN A 35 3.44 -3.18 0.03
N VAL A 36 3.47 -1.93 0.50
CA VAL A 36 3.92 -1.57 1.84
C VAL A 36 2.88 -0.65 2.47
N GLU A 37 2.76 -0.69 3.78
CA GLU A 37 1.76 0.12 4.48
C GLU A 37 2.27 0.61 5.84
N HIS A 38 1.97 1.88 6.13
CA HIS A 38 2.04 2.43 7.47
C HIS A 38 0.84 3.29 7.82
N THR A 39 0.45 3.23 9.10
CA THR A 39 -0.49 4.19 9.68
C THR A 39 0.27 5.41 10.21
N VAL A 40 -0.08 6.59 9.72
CA VAL A 40 0.61 7.85 9.99
C VAL A 40 -0.33 8.83 10.69
N LEU A 41 0.08 9.33 11.85
CA LEU A 41 -0.57 10.42 12.56
C LEU A 41 0.05 11.75 12.15
N VAL A 42 -0.74 12.65 11.57
CA VAL A 42 -0.34 14.03 11.29
C VAL A 42 -0.45 14.86 12.58
N THR A 43 0.65 15.51 12.96
CA THR A 43 0.76 16.37 14.14
C THR A 43 0.97 17.83 13.73
N THR A 44 0.97 18.76 14.70
CA THR A 44 1.24 20.18 14.43
C THR A 44 2.66 20.47 13.98
N ARG A 45 3.59 19.51 14.14
CA ARG A 45 5.02 19.67 13.87
C ARG A 45 5.58 18.69 12.83
N GLY A 46 4.73 17.84 12.24
CA GLY A 46 5.16 16.79 11.32
C GLY A 46 4.24 15.58 11.38
N ASN A 47 4.83 14.39 11.52
CA ASN A 47 4.10 13.13 11.61
C ASN A 47 4.72 12.14 12.60
N GLU A 48 3.94 11.13 12.98
CA GLU A 48 4.37 9.96 13.73
C GLU A 48 3.94 8.69 12.97
N ILE A 49 4.85 7.72 12.84
CA ILE A 49 4.58 6.43 12.21
C ILE A 49 4.16 5.45 13.31
N LEU A 50 2.85 5.21 13.44
CA LEU A 50 2.27 4.43 14.53
C LEU A 50 2.54 2.93 14.43
N THR A 51 2.88 2.46 13.22
CA THR A 51 3.11 1.05 12.90
C THR A 51 4.58 0.75 12.58
N LEU A 52 5.50 1.63 13.00
CA LEU A 52 6.93 1.39 12.82
C LEU A 52 7.36 0.24 13.75
N SER A 53 7.96 -0.81 13.20
CA SER A 53 8.51 -1.91 14.00
C SER A 53 9.72 -1.44 14.80
N SER A 54 9.85 -1.91 16.04
CA SER A 54 10.96 -1.59 16.95
C SER A 54 12.22 -2.44 16.70
N GLN A 55 12.27 -3.25 15.65
CA GLN A 55 13.34 -4.24 15.41
C GLN A 55 14.16 -3.96 14.15
N PHE A 56 14.80 -2.80 14.07
CA PHE A 56 15.93 -2.58 13.17
C PHE A 56 17.19 -2.28 13.99
#